data_AF-A0A2T2WUR8-F1
#
_entry.id   AF-A0A2T2WUR8-F1
#
_cell.length_a   1.000
_cell.length_b   1.000
_cell.length_c   1.000
_cell.angle_alpha   90.00
_cell.angle_beta   90.00
_cell.angle_gamma   90.00
#
_symmetry.space_group_name_H-M   'P 1'
#
loop_
_entity.id
_entity.type
_entity.pdbx_description
1 polymer ?
#
loop_
_entity_poly.entity_id
_entity_poly.type
_entity_poly.pdbx_seq_one_letter_code
_entity_poly.pdbx_strand_id
1 'polypeptide(L)'
;MSEAVPIRVVVNRVLDELQRLRYAENTLNAYRRFYNRVLRYADAQAVPYYSEAFGQQFFAATYGCTWSELPQPLSQQYRAPVRYLESLSDMQLHGTVLRRRPCRKPFETPAAFRAALEAFAVECRRRGYSIIGERTRRDRIRLFVAYLGGQQVTPDTLTARHISQFVATLMDYHPKTVLAILTILRTFLRFLQDAGFHSEDLSSAVPHVRAGRYERLPSVWPPDAVQQLLSVIDRGNPTGKRDYAILLLAARLGMRVGDIKALTLSA
;
A
#
# COMPACT_ATOMS: atom_id res chain seq x y z
N MET A 1 -15.63 5.87 21.51
CA MET A 1 -14.52 6.37 22.34
C MET A 1 -13.59 5.19 22.55
N SER A 2 -12.38 5.22 21.97
CA SER A 2 -11.43 4.10 22.13
C SER A 2 -10.98 4.09 23.60
N GLU A 3 -11.09 2.93 24.24
CA GLU A 3 -10.66 2.72 25.62
C GLU A 3 -9.18 3.13 25.76
N ALA A 4 -8.82 3.90 26.78
CA ALA A 4 -7.46 4.40 26.94
C ALA A 4 -6.53 3.23 27.29
N VAL A 5 -5.81 2.70 26.28
CA VAL A 5 -4.88 1.57 26.44
C VAL A 5 -3.51 2.09 26.90
N PRO A 6 -2.95 1.60 28.03
CA PRO A 6 -1.64 2.03 28.51
C PRO A 6 -0.53 1.84 27.47
N ILE A 7 0.46 2.75 27.44
CA ILE A 7 1.54 2.73 26.44
C ILE A 7 2.28 1.40 26.40
N ARG A 8 2.50 0.77 27.56
CA ARG A 8 3.14 -0.56 27.67
C ARG A 8 2.34 -1.66 26.99
N VAL A 9 1.01 -1.61 27.10
CA VAL A 9 0.11 -2.56 26.44
C VAL A 9 0.13 -2.34 24.92
N VAL A 10 0.12 -1.10 24.46
CA VAL A 10 0.25 -0.78 23.01
C VAL A 10 1.58 -1.30 22.45
N VAL A 11 2.69 -1.06 23.15
CA VAL A 11 4.02 -1.57 22.78
C VAL A 11 4.02 -3.09 22.62
N ASN A 12 3.47 -3.82 23.59
CA ASN A 12 3.40 -5.28 23.53
C ASN A 12 2.54 -5.75 22.34
N ARG A 13 1.36 -5.15 22.14
CA ARG A 13 0.50 -5.45 20.99
C ARG A 13 1.22 -5.24 19.66
N VAL A 14 2.02 -4.17 19.53
CA VAL A 14 2.83 -3.95 18.33
C VAL A 14 3.86 -5.05 18.14
N LEU A 15 4.58 -5.43 19.19
CA LEU A 15 5.60 -6.48 19.09
C LEU A 15 5.00 -7.84 18.73
N ASP A 16 3.88 -8.21 19.35
CA ASP A 16 3.13 -9.44 19.05
C ASP A 16 2.63 -9.44 17.61
N GLU A 17 2.12 -8.30 17.14
CA GLU A 17 1.67 -8.15 15.76
C GLU A 17 2.83 -8.23 14.76
N LEU A 18 3.98 -7.63 15.06
CA LEU A 18 5.17 -7.77 14.22
C LEU A 18 5.68 -9.22 14.17
N GLN A 19 5.55 -9.97 15.27
CA GLN A 19 5.88 -11.39 15.32
C GLN A 19 4.88 -12.22 14.50
N ARG A 20 3.57 -11.97 14.63
CA ARG A 20 2.52 -12.58 13.79
C ARG A 20 2.77 -12.30 12.31
N LEU A 21 3.20 -11.08 11.99
CA LEU A 21 3.62 -10.64 10.67
C LEU A 21 5.00 -11.19 10.25
N ARG A 22 5.63 -12.07 11.05
CA ARG A 22 6.89 -12.74 10.79
C ARG A 22 8.03 -11.77 10.44
N TYR A 23 8.15 -10.66 11.15
CA TYR A 23 9.33 -9.81 11.03
C TYR A 23 10.60 -10.57 11.45
N ALA A 24 11.76 -10.21 10.86
CA ALA A 24 13.02 -10.82 11.26
C ALA A 24 13.36 -10.46 12.71
N GLU A 25 13.99 -11.37 13.45
CA GLU A 25 14.32 -11.17 14.87
C GLU A 25 15.16 -9.92 15.11
N ASN A 26 16.13 -9.64 14.23
CA ASN A 26 16.93 -8.42 14.28
C ASN A 26 16.07 -7.15 14.17
N THR A 27 15.00 -7.20 13.37
CA THR A 27 14.05 -6.08 13.27
C THR A 27 13.24 -5.96 14.55
N LEU A 28 12.71 -7.05 15.11
CA LEU A 28 11.98 -7.04 16.39
C LEU A 28 12.86 -6.46 17.51
N ASN A 29 14.14 -6.82 17.56
CA ASN A 29 15.10 -6.27 18.52
C ASN A 29 15.36 -4.77 18.33
N ALA A 30 15.32 -4.26 17.09
CA ALA A 30 15.39 -2.82 16.84
C ALA A 30 14.14 -2.09 17.39
N TYR A 31 12.95 -2.65 17.18
CA TYR A 31 11.70 -2.15 17.75
C TYR A 31 11.74 -2.16 19.29
N ARG A 32 12.10 -3.29 19.92
CA ARG A 32 12.24 -3.41 21.38
C ARG A 32 13.18 -2.34 21.96
N ARG A 33 14.37 -2.16 21.36
CA ARG A 33 15.33 -1.13 21.80
C ARG A 33 14.79 0.29 21.67
N PHE A 34 14.06 0.58 20.60
CA PHE A 34 13.42 1.88 20.43
C PHE A 34 12.31 2.11 21.46
N TYR A 35 11.40 1.16 21.62
CA TYR A 35 10.29 1.26 22.58
C TYR A 35 10.75 1.32 24.03
N ASN A 36 11.85 0.67 24.40
CA ASN A 36 12.41 0.86 25.74
C ASN A 36 12.83 2.32 26.01
N ARG A 37 13.27 3.07 24.99
CA ARG A 37 13.54 4.51 25.15
C ARG A 37 12.27 5.32 25.25
N VAL A 38 11.26 4.99 24.44
CA VAL A 38 9.93 5.62 24.50
C VAL A 38 9.30 5.43 25.88
N LEU A 39 9.34 4.20 26.43
CA LEU A 39 8.79 3.87 27.74
C LEU A 39 9.51 4.62 28.87
N ARG A 40 10.85 4.68 28.84
CA ARG A 40 11.60 5.47 29.83
C ARG A 40 11.25 6.95 29.79
N TYR A 41 11.07 7.51 28.58
CA TYR A 41 10.64 8.90 28.43
C TYR A 41 9.21 9.10 28.94
N ALA A 42 8.30 8.16 28.67
CA ALA A 42 6.94 8.18 29.19
C ALA A 42 6.91 8.14 30.73
N ASP A 43 7.71 7.27 31.35
CA ASP A 43 7.86 7.18 32.80
C ASP A 43 8.39 8.49 33.39
N ALA A 44 9.41 9.10 32.76
CA ALA A 44 10.01 10.36 33.20
C ALA A 44 9.05 11.57 33.08
N GLN A 45 8.13 11.54 32.12
CA GLN A 45 7.11 12.58 31.92
C GLN A 45 5.78 12.25 32.63
N ALA A 46 5.70 11.13 33.36
CA ALA A 46 4.49 10.62 33.98
C ALA A 46 3.30 10.50 33.00
N VAL A 47 3.56 10.07 31.75
CA VAL A 47 2.55 9.90 30.70
C VAL A 47 2.15 8.41 30.60
N PRO A 48 0.95 8.01 31.06
CA PRO A 48 0.55 6.60 31.09
C PRO A 48 0.05 6.05 29.74
N TYR A 49 -0.39 6.92 28.83
CA TYR A 49 -1.02 6.54 27.56
C TYR A 49 -0.26 7.10 26.37
N TYR A 50 -0.16 6.31 25.30
CA TYR A 50 0.40 6.81 24.05
C TYR A 50 -0.61 7.71 23.34
N SER A 51 -0.12 8.81 22.76
CA SER A 51 -0.84 9.67 21.84
C SER A 51 0.12 10.14 20.75
N GLU A 52 -0.41 10.57 19.60
CA GLU A 52 0.42 11.12 18.53
C GLU A 52 1.20 12.36 19.00
N ALA A 53 0.57 13.20 19.83
CA ALA A 53 1.21 14.36 20.44
C ALA A 53 2.41 13.96 21.33
N PHE A 54 2.26 12.90 22.14
CA PHE A 54 3.38 12.36 22.91
C PHE A 54 4.48 11.80 22.01
N GLY A 55 4.12 11.11 20.92
CA GLY A 55 5.08 10.64 19.92
C GLY A 55 5.90 11.79 19.31
N GLN A 56 5.25 12.90 18.95
CA GLN A 56 5.91 14.13 18.47
C GLN A 56 6.85 14.71 19.54
N GLN A 57 6.40 14.79 20.79
CA GLN A 57 7.20 15.31 21.91
C GLN A 57 8.46 14.46 22.14
N PHE A 58 8.32 13.13 22.20
CA PHE A 58 9.45 12.22 22.32
C PHE A 58 10.43 12.35 21.15
N PHE A 59 9.91 12.46 19.92
CA PHE A 59 10.73 12.59 18.73
C PHE A 59 11.52 13.91 18.75
N ALA A 60 10.86 15.03 19.06
CA ALA A 60 11.50 16.33 19.18
C ALA A 60 12.58 16.34 20.28
N ALA A 61 12.30 15.78 21.45
CA ALA A 61 13.28 15.67 22.54
C ALA A 61 14.49 14.80 22.19
N THR A 62 14.32 13.80 21.32
CA THR A 62 15.39 12.86 20.95
C THR A 62 16.21 13.31 19.75
N TYR A 63 15.58 13.97 18.76
CA TYR A 63 16.17 14.26 17.46
C TYR A 63 16.28 15.77 17.15
N GLY A 64 15.74 16.63 18.01
CA GLY A 64 15.81 18.09 17.87
C GLY A 64 14.92 18.69 16.78
N CYS A 65 13.95 17.93 16.25
CA CYS A 65 13.04 18.39 15.21
C CYS A 65 11.66 17.75 15.34
N THR A 66 10.64 18.40 14.78
CA THR A 66 9.26 17.87 14.74
C THR A 66 9.12 16.87 13.60
N TRP A 67 8.53 15.70 13.87
CA TRP A 67 8.37 14.69 12.83
C TRP A 67 7.39 15.15 11.73
N SER A 68 6.31 15.88 12.07
CA SER A 68 5.32 16.39 11.10
C SER A 68 5.88 17.43 10.10
N GLU A 69 7.03 18.04 10.41
CA GLU A 69 7.64 19.11 9.62
C GLU A 69 8.80 18.62 8.75
N LEU A 70 9.12 17.31 8.82
CA LEU A 70 10.23 16.76 8.06
C LEU A 70 9.95 16.77 6.54
N PRO A 71 10.95 17.18 5.72
CA PRO A 71 10.79 17.19 4.28
C PRO A 71 10.63 15.77 3.73
N GLN A 72 9.82 15.64 2.68
CA GLN A 72 9.67 14.39 1.93
C GLN A 72 10.58 14.39 0.69
N PRO A 73 11.29 13.28 0.39
CA PRO A 73 11.27 12.00 1.11
C PRO A 73 12.10 12.05 2.41
N LEU A 74 11.63 11.36 3.45
CA LEU A 74 12.36 11.25 4.72
C LEU A 74 13.80 10.76 4.53
N SER A 75 14.74 11.44 5.18
CA SER A 75 16.15 11.05 5.23
C SER A 75 16.34 9.72 5.97
N GLN A 76 17.43 9.01 5.65
CA GLN A 76 17.64 7.64 6.14
C GLN A 76 17.64 7.54 7.67
N GLN A 77 18.16 8.55 8.37
CA GLN A 77 18.22 8.59 9.82
C GLN A 77 16.85 8.62 10.51
N TYR A 78 15.84 9.25 9.88
CA TYR A 78 14.51 9.42 10.48
C TYR A 78 13.52 8.33 10.08
N ARG A 79 13.77 7.58 9.00
CA ARG A 79 12.85 6.56 8.47
C ARG A 79 12.43 5.51 9.49
N ALA A 80 13.38 4.96 10.25
CA ALA A 80 13.07 3.91 11.23
C ALA A 80 12.39 4.47 12.50
N PRO A 81 12.91 5.53 13.15
CA PRO A 81 12.24 6.15 14.29
C PRO A 81 10.80 6.58 14.02
N VAL A 82 10.56 7.26 12.90
CA VAL A 82 9.22 7.67 12.46
C VAL A 82 8.31 6.44 12.34
N ARG A 83 8.76 5.42 11.62
CA ARG A 83 7.99 4.18 11.43
C ARG A 83 7.64 3.48 12.73
N TYR A 84 8.52 3.51 13.72
CA TYR A 84 8.27 2.89 15.02
C TYR A 84 7.16 3.62 15.78
N LEU A 85 7.19 4.95 15.79
CA LEU A 85 6.12 5.77 16.39
C LEU A 85 4.80 5.62 15.63
N GLU A 86 4.83 5.64 14.30
CA GLU A 86 3.67 5.39 13.46
C GLU A 86 3.01 4.05 13.79
N SER A 87 3.79 2.98 14.02
CA SER A 87 3.21 1.68 14.35
C SER A 87 2.51 1.63 15.71
N LEU A 88 2.87 2.51 16.67
CA LEU A 88 2.12 2.67 17.91
C LEU A 88 0.77 3.36 17.65
N SER A 89 0.77 4.40 16.81
CA SER A 89 -0.45 5.08 16.37
C SER A 89 -1.36 4.13 15.58
N ASP A 90 -0.80 3.38 14.64
CA ASP A 90 -1.51 2.38 13.83
C ASP A 90 -2.19 1.35 14.74
N MET A 91 -1.48 0.84 15.76
CA MET A 91 -2.03 -0.16 16.67
C MET A 91 -3.19 0.38 17.51
N GLN A 92 -3.13 1.64 17.96
CA GLN A 92 -4.24 2.24 18.69
C GLN A 92 -5.44 2.54 17.80
N LEU A 93 -5.22 3.06 16.60
CA LEU A 93 -6.28 3.50 15.69
C LEU A 93 -6.93 2.33 14.94
N HIS A 94 -6.14 1.32 14.60
CA HIS A 94 -6.52 0.25 13.68
C HIS A 94 -6.38 -1.15 14.26
N GLY A 95 -5.80 -1.32 15.46
CA GLY A 95 -5.59 -2.65 16.05
C GLY A 95 -4.60 -3.53 15.29
N THR A 96 -3.85 -2.97 14.34
CA THR A 96 -2.85 -3.70 13.53
C THR A 96 -1.76 -2.74 13.05
N VAL A 97 -0.58 -3.27 12.75
CA VAL A 97 0.53 -2.49 12.19
C VAL A 97 0.41 -2.42 10.67
N LEU A 98 0.32 -1.21 10.11
CA LEU A 98 0.12 -1.05 8.67
C LEU A 98 1.43 -1.29 7.90
N ARG A 99 1.38 -2.21 6.94
CA ARG A 99 2.50 -2.48 6.03
C ARG A 99 2.50 -1.49 4.86
N ARG A 100 3.02 -0.28 5.09
CA ARG A 100 3.11 0.78 4.06
C ARG A 100 4.13 0.47 2.95
N ARG A 101 5.12 -0.40 3.22
CA ARG A 101 6.09 -0.89 2.22
C ARG A 101 5.89 -2.38 1.89
N PRO A 102 6.09 -2.80 0.64
CA PRO A 102 6.05 -4.21 0.27
C PRO A 102 7.06 -5.02 1.08
N CYS A 103 6.57 -6.04 1.79
CA CYS A 103 7.45 -7.01 2.43
C CYS A 103 7.94 -7.99 1.36
N ARG A 104 9.22 -8.40 1.42
CA ARG A 104 9.73 -9.48 0.57
C ARG A 104 9.11 -10.84 0.91
N LYS A 105 8.52 -10.99 2.10
CA LYS A 105 7.88 -12.24 2.51
C LYS A 105 6.54 -12.43 1.79
N PRO A 106 6.21 -13.66 1.36
CA PRO A 106 4.93 -13.98 0.75
C PRO A 106 3.77 -13.52 1.64
N PHE A 107 2.70 -13.03 1.02
CA PHE A 107 1.45 -12.79 1.72
C PHE A 107 0.88 -14.12 2.20
N GLU A 108 0.72 -14.26 3.52
CA GLU A 108 0.02 -15.40 4.11
C GLU A 108 -1.46 -15.08 4.18
N THR A 109 -2.25 -15.84 3.42
CA THR A 109 -3.69 -15.70 3.40
C THR A 109 -4.28 -16.15 4.73
N PRO A 110 -5.00 -15.27 5.47
CA PRO A 110 -5.76 -15.67 6.65
C PRO A 110 -6.70 -16.83 6.31
N ALA A 111 -6.73 -17.86 7.15
CA ALA A 111 -7.48 -19.08 6.88
C ALA A 111 -8.95 -18.80 6.52
N ALA A 112 -9.58 -17.88 7.27
CA ALA A 112 -10.96 -17.45 7.05
C ALA A 112 -11.23 -16.87 5.64
N PHE A 113 -10.24 -16.25 5.00
CA PHE A 113 -10.39 -15.64 3.67
C PHE A 113 -9.90 -16.52 2.52
N ARG A 114 -9.38 -17.73 2.81
CA ARG A 114 -8.77 -18.58 1.77
C ARG A 114 -9.76 -18.94 0.67
N ALA A 115 -10.90 -19.50 1.05
CA ALA A 115 -11.95 -19.91 0.10
C ALA A 115 -12.46 -18.71 -0.72
N ALA A 116 -12.70 -17.57 -0.06
CA ALA A 116 -13.16 -16.35 -0.73
C ALA A 116 -12.16 -15.84 -1.77
N LEU A 117 -10.85 -15.86 -1.46
CA LEU A 117 -9.81 -15.38 -2.38
C LEU A 117 -9.58 -16.33 -3.55
N GLU A 118 -9.67 -17.64 -3.33
CA GLU A 118 -9.58 -18.64 -4.39
C GLU A 118 -10.77 -18.53 -5.35
N ALA A 119 -11.99 -18.44 -4.81
CA ALA A 119 -13.20 -18.22 -5.60
C ALA A 119 -13.17 -16.89 -6.37
N PHE A 120 -12.66 -15.81 -5.75
CA PHE A 120 -12.50 -14.53 -6.45
C PHE A 120 -11.48 -14.60 -7.60
N ALA A 121 -10.42 -15.39 -7.47
CA ALA A 121 -9.46 -15.60 -8.56
C ALA A 121 -10.11 -16.34 -9.73
N VAL A 122 -10.95 -17.34 -9.47
CA VAL A 122 -11.76 -18.01 -10.49
C VAL A 122 -12.69 -17.02 -11.18
N GLU A 123 -13.39 -16.19 -10.41
CA GLU A 123 -14.28 -15.15 -10.94
C GLU A 123 -13.53 -14.12 -11.81
N CYS A 124 -12.33 -13.72 -11.40
CA CYS A 124 -11.49 -12.81 -12.20
C CYS A 124 -11.15 -13.41 -13.57
N ARG A 125 -10.84 -14.70 -13.63
CA ARG A 125 -10.59 -15.41 -14.89
C ARG A 125 -11.86 -15.54 -15.72
N ARG A 126 -13.00 -15.86 -15.10
CA ARG A 126 -14.31 -15.93 -15.77
C ARG A 126 -14.71 -14.59 -16.42
N ARG A 127 -14.39 -13.46 -15.77
CA ARG A 127 -14.60 -12.10 -16.32
C ARG A 127 -13.61 -11.69 -17.40
N GLY A 128 -12.65 -12.55 -17.77
CA GLY A 128 -11.70 -12.28 -18.84
C GLY A 128 -10.65 -11.22 -18.50
N TYR A 129 -10.31 -11.01 -17.22
CA TYR A 129 -9.21 -10.10 -16.88
C TYR A 129 -7.87 -10.64 -17.37
N SER A 130 -6.99 -9.76 -17.85
CA SER A 130 -5.62 -10.13 -18.18
C SER A 130 -4.84 -10.61 -16.95
N ILE A 131 -3.78 -11.39 -17.16
CA ILE A 131 -2.92 -11.91 -16.07
C ILE A 131 -2.41 -10.77 -15.16
N ILE A 132 -2.01 -9.64 -15.75
CA ILE A 132 -1.55 -8.45 -15.02
C ILE A 132 -2.72 -7.81 -14.25
N GLY A 133 -3.91 -7.77 -14.85
CA GLY A 133 -5.12 -7.27 -14.21
C GLY A 133 -5.56 -8.13 -13.02
N GLU A 134 -5.53 -9.46 -13.16
CA GLU A 134 -5.81 -10.41 -12.07
C GLU A 134 -4.80 -10.23 -10.94
N ARG A 135 -3.49 -10.20 -11.27
CA ARG A 135 -2.42 -9.98 -10.30
C ARG A 135 -2.62 -8.68 -9.51
N THR A 136 -2.89 -7.58 -10.21
CA THR A 136 -3.11 -6.27 -9.58
C THR A 136 -4.29 -6.30 -8.61
N ARG A 137 -5.42 -6.91 -9.01
CA ARG A 137 -6.60 -7.07 -8.15
C ARG A 137 -6.29 -7.88 -6.91
N ARG A 138 -5.68 -9.05 -7.11
CA ARG A 138 -5.25 -9.93 -6.03
C ARG A 138 -4.35 -9.20 -5.04
N ASP A 139 -3.34 -8.48 -5.51
CA ASP A 139 -2.41 -7.78 -4.63
C ASP A 139 -3.09 -6.65 -3.83
N ARG A 140 -4.07 -5.94 -4.41
CA ARG A 140 -4.87 -4.93 -3.67
C ARG A 140 -5.83 -5.56 -2.66
N ILE A 141 -6.45 -6.67 -2.98
CA ILE A 141 -7.35 -7.37 -2.05
C ILE A 141 -6.57 -8.01 -0.91
N ARG A 142 -5.38 -8.55 -1.19
CA ARG A 142 -4.47 -9.05 -0.16
C ARG A 142 -4.10 -7.98 0.86
N LEU A 143 -3.94 -6.73 0.45
CA LEU A 143 -3.72 -5.61 1.37
C LEU A 143 -4.91 -5.43 2.33
N PHE A 144 -6.14 -5.47 1.82
CA PHE A 144 -7.35 -5.37 2.62
C PHE A 144 -7.52 -6.58 3.56
N VAL A 145 -7.35 -7.80 3.04
CA VAL A 145 -7.46 -9.02 3.84
C VAL A 145 -6.35 -9.12 4.90
N ALA A 146 -5.14 -8.63 4.62
CA ALA A 146 -4.08 -8.53 5.63
C ALA A 146 -4.52 -7.69 6.83
N TYR A 147 -5.12 -6.53 6.53
CA TYR A 147 -5.64 -5.60 7.53
C TYR A 147 -6.76 -6.25 8.37
N LEU A 148 -7.73 -6.89 7.72
CA LEU A 148 -8.81 -7.61 8.42
C LEU A 148 -8.27 -8.76 9.29
N GLY A 149 -7.28 -9.50 8.79
CA GLY A 149 -6.63 -10.57 9.55
C GLY A 149 -5.89 -10.07 10.80
N GLY A 150 -5.43 -8.82 10.82
CA GLY A 150 -4.88 -8.18 12.03
C GLY A 150 -5.95 -7.87 13.07
N GLN A 151 -7.18 -7.60 12.63
CA GLN A 151 -8.34 -7.39 13.50
C GLN A 151 -9.13 -8.68 13.80
N GLN A 152 -8.64 -9.83 13.33
CA GLN A 152 -9.33 -11.13 13.43
C GLN A 152 -10.75 -11.14 12.83
N VAL A 153 -11.00 -10.27 11.86
CA VAL A 153 -12.27 -10.21 11.12
C VAL A 153 -12.29 -11.32 10.07
N THR A 154 -13.45 -11.93 9.88
CA THR A 154 -13.73 -12.97 8.88
C THR A 154 -14.65 -12.43 7.77
N PRO A 155 -14.82 -13.13 6.64
CA PRO A 155 -15.72 -12.67 5.58
C PRO A 155 -17.14 -12.37 6.07
N ASP A 156 -17.69 -13.17 6.99
CA ASP A 156 -19.06 -13.10 7.52
C ASP A 156 -19.25 -12.05 8.62
N THR A 157 -18.19 -11.70 9.36
CA THR A 157 -18.21 -10.67 10.43
C THR A 157 -17.76 -9.29 9.94
N LEU A 158 -17.53 -9.15 8.63
CA LEU A 158 -17.12 -7.90 8.02
C LEU A 158 -18.23 -6.85 8.16
N THR A 159 -17.87 -5.58 8.37
CA THR A 159 -18.84 -4.50 8.52
C THR A 159 -18.39 -3.24 7.77
N ALA A 160 -19.34 -2.33 7.51
CA ALA A 160 -19.05 -1.01 6.95
C ALA A 160 -18.02 -0.21 7.78
N ARG A 161 -17.98 -0.44 9.11
CA ARG A 161 -16.98 0.16 10.00
C ARG A 161 -15.57 -0.30 9.65
N HIS A 162 -15.36 -1.61 9.45
CA HIS A 162 -14.06 -2.16 9.08
C HIS A 162 -13.57 -1.60 7.73
N ILE A 163 -14.49 -1.40 6.78
CA ILE A 163 -14.19 -0.77 5.48
C ILE A 163 -13.75 0.68 5.67
N SER A 164 -14.52 1.47 6.43
CA SER A 164 -14.20 2.89 6.69
C SER A 164 -12.84 3.04 7.37
N GLN A 165 -12.56 2.20 8.37
CA GLN A 165 -11.27 2.20 9.06
C GLN A 165 -10.13 1.78 8.13
N PHE A 166 -10.33 0.78 7.25
CA PHE A 166 -9.34 0.41 6.24
C PHE A 166 -9.06 1.57 5.29
N VAL A 167 -10.08 2.28 4.80
CA VAL A 167 -9.87 3.40 3.88
C VAL A 167 -9.08 4.53 4.53
N ALA A 168 -9.27 4.79 5.83
CA ALA A 168 -8.45 5.75 6.58
C ALA A 168 -6.94 5.38 6.56
N THR A 169 -6.60 4.08 6.51
CA THR A 169 -5.20 3.64 6.39
C THR A 169 -4.55 3.99 5.04
N LEU A 170 -5.36 4.37 4.05
CA LEU A 170 -4.90 4.66 2.69
C LEU A 170 -4.54 6.14 2.47
N MET A 171 -4.73 7.01 3.46
CA MET A 171 -4.61 8.47 3.31
C MET A 171 -3.22 8.94 2.87
N ASP A 172 -2.16 8.20 3.23
CA ASP A 172 -0.78 8.51 2.84
C ASP A 172 -0.40 7.99 1.44
N TYR A 173 -1.29 7.24 0.78
CA TYR A 173 -1.05 6.77 -0.58
C TYR A 173 -1.39 7.86 -1.59
N HIS A 174 -0.65 7.86 -2.70
CA HIS A 174 -0.97 8.72 -3.83
C HIS A 174 -2.43 8.52 -4.30
N PRO A 175 -3.20 9.60 -4.62
CA PRO A 175 -4.64 9.52 -4.88
C PRO A 175 -5.03 8.49 -5.95
N LYS A 176 -4.24 8.37 -7.03
CA LYS A 176 -4.46 7.35 -8.08
C LYS A 176 -4.39 5.91 -7.54
N THR A 177 -3.51 5.65 -6.57
CA THR A 177 -3.39 4.35 -5.91
C THR A 177 -4.61 4.09 -5.05
N VAL A 178 -5.06 5.08 -4.27
CA VAL A 178 -6.27 4.99 -3.45
C VAL A 178 -7.47 4.65 -4.33
N LEU A 179 -7.70 5.39 -5.43
CA LEU A 179 -8.80 5.11 -6.37
C LEU A 179 -8.77 3.69 -6.94
N ALA A 180 -7.58 3.20 -7.31
CA ALA A 180 -7.43 1.84 -7.81
C ALA A 180 -7.81 0.80 -6.73
N ILE A 181 -7.37 1.00 -5.49
CA ILE A 181 -7.72 0.14 -4.35
C ILE A 181 -9.23 0.18 -4.12
N LEU A 182 -9.85 1.35 -4.02
CA LEU A 182 -11.29 1.49 -3.75
C LEU A 182 -12.16 0.88 -4.85
N THR A 183 -11.76 1.02 -6.11
CA THR A 183 -12.46 0.39 -7.24
C THR A 183 -12.45 -1.12 -7.12
N ILE A 184 -11.27 -1.70 -6.86
CA ILE A 184 -11.11 -3.16 -6.71
C ILE A 184 -11.84 -3.67 -5.46
N LEU A 185 -11.80 -2.89 -4.38
CA LEU A 185 -12.48 -3.21 -3.13
C LEU A 185 -13.99 -3.33 -3.34
N ARG A 186 -14.63 -2.40 -4.05
CA ARG A 186 -16.07 -2.50 -4.39
C ARG A 186 -16.38 -3.78 -5.16
N THR A 187 -15.58 -4.12 -6.16
CA THR A 187 -15.77 -5.35 -6.94
C THR A 187 -15.65 -6.59 -6.07
N PHE A 188 -14.69 -6.62 -5.15
CA PHE A 188 -14.50 -7.73 -4.24
C PHE A 188 -15.63 -7.86 -3.21
N LEU A 189 -16.09 -6.76 -2.60
CA LEU A 189 -17.17 -6.78 -1.61
C LEU A 189 -18.49 -7.25 -2.24
N ARG A 190 -18.79 -6.80 -3.46
CA ARG A 190 -19.95 -7.29 -4.21
C ARG A 190 -19.84 -8.78 -4.50
N PHE A 191 -18.66 -9.23 -4.92
CA PHE A 191 -18.40 -10.65 -5.11
C PHE A 191 -18.60 -11.48 -3.83
N LEU A 192 -18.19 -10.97 -2.65
CA LEU A 192 -18.40 -11.69 -1.40
C LEU A 192 -19.88 -11.96 -1.14
N GLN A 193 -20.77 -11.01 -1.47
CA GLN A 193 -22.20 -11.24 -1.39
C GLN A 193 -22.68 -12.20 -2.47
N ASP A 194 -22.34 -11.95 -3.74
CA ASP A 194 -22.76 -12.76 -4.89
C ASP A 194 -22.38 -14.24 -4.74
N ALA A 195 -21.23 -14.52 -4.12
CA ALA A 195 -20.71 -15.86 -3.89
C ALA A 195 -21.08 -16.44 -2.50
N GLY A 196 -21.90 -15.75 -1.71
CA GLY A 196 -22.41 -16.23 -0.42
C GLY A 196 -21.42 -16.22 0.75
N PHE A 197 -20.30 -15.50 0.65
CA PHE A 197 -19.35 -15.32 1.75
C PHE A 197 -19.77 -14.24 2.75
N HIS A 198 -20.67 -13.34 2.38
CA HIS A 198 -21.27 -12.32 3.25
C HIS A 198 -22.76 -12.17 2.90
N SER A 199 -23.61 -11.86 3.89
CA SER A 199 -25.07 -11.76 3.69
C SER A 199 -25.51 -10.50 2.92
N GLU A 200 -24.77 -9.40 3.07
CA GLU A 200 -25.10 -8.08 2.50
C GLU A 200 -24.05 -7.56 1.51
N ASP A 201 -24.45 -6.66 0.59
CA ASP A 201 -23.51 -5.93 -0.28
C ASP A 201 -22.89 -4.75 0.48
N LEU A 202 -21.64 -4.91 0.94
CA LEU A 202 -20.90 -3.83 1.58
C LEU A 202 -20.19 -2.88 0.58
N SER A 203 -20.38 -3.05 -0.74
CA SER A 203 -19.71 -2.21 -1.74
C SER A 203 -20.12 -0.73 -1.68
N SER A 204 -21.32 -0.45 -1.17
CA SER A 204 -21.85 0.91 -0.93
C SER A 204 -21.11 1.66 0.19
N ALA A 205 -20.53 0.93 1.15
CA ALA A 205 -19.75 1.51 2.25
C ALA A 205 -18.38 2.05 1.80
N VAL A 206 -17.97 1.79 0.55
CA VAL A 206 -16.70 2.26 0.01
C VAL A 206 -16.85 3.68 -0.56
N PRO A 207 -16.15 4.70 0.00
CA PRO A 207 -16.35 6.10 -0.37
C PRO A 207 -15.92 6.38 -1.81
N HIS A 208 -16.72 7.17 -2.52
CA HIS A 208 -16.40 7.66 -3.86
C HIS A 208 -15.46 8.85 -3.76
N VAL A 209 -14.16 8.59 -3.87
CA VAL A 209 -13.14 9.65 -3.94
C VAL A 209 -13.09 10.18 -5.37
N ARG A 210 -13.08 11.50 -5.53
CA ARG A 210 -12.71 12.15 -6.79
C ARG A 210 -11.23 12.51 -6.68
N ALA A 211 -10.36 11.89 -7.48
CA ALA A 211 -9.02 12.44 -7.60
C ALA A 211 -9.12 13.79 -8.32
N GLY A 212 -8.44 14.81 -7.80
CA GLY A 212 -8.27 16.08 -8.48
C GLY A 212 -7.77 15.86 -9.91
N ARG A 213 -8.17 16.73 -10.84
CA ARG A 213 -7.62 16.70 -12.20
C ARG A 213 -6.12 16.95 -12.08
N TYR A 214 -5.32 15.93 -12.38
CA TYR A 214 -3.89 16.14 -12.62
C TYR A 214 -3.76 17.23 -13.68
N GLU A 215 -2.78 18.12 -13.52
CA GLU A 215 -2.35 18.99 -14.61
C GLU A 215 -2.13 18.10 -15.83
N ARG A 216 -2.90 18.36 -16.89
CA ARG A 216 -2.76 17.61 -18.13
C ARG A 216 -1.37 17.93 -18.67
N LEU A 217 -0.45 17.00 -18.50
CA LEU A 217 0.78 17.00 -19.30
C LEU A 217 0.37 17.11 -20.77
N PRO A 218 1.13 17.85 -21.60
CA PRO A 218 0.90 17.91 -23.04
C PRO A 218 0.77 16.49 -23.58
N SER A 219 -0.39 16.17 -24.14
CA SER A 219 -0.71 14.81 -24.57
C SER A 219 0.03 14.42 -25.85
N VAL A 220 0.66 15.39 -26.53
CA VAL A 220 1.31 15.22 -27.82
C VAL A 220 2.64 15.98 -27.80
N TRP A 221 3.67 15.36 -28.35
CA TRP A 221 4.96 15.99 -28.57
C TRP A 221 4.96 16.71 -29.92
N PRO A 222 5.54 17.92 -30.03
CA PRO A 222 5.66 18.58 -31.32
C PRO A 222 6.54 17.75 -32.27
N PRO A 223 6.24 17.74 -33.59
CA PRO A 223 6.97 16.93 -34.57
C PRO A 223 8.48 17.12 -34.51
N ASP A 224 8.95 18.35 -34.31
CA ASP A 224 10.38 18.69 -34.25
C ASP A 224 11.07 18.04 -33.04
N ALA A 225 10.40 17.97 -31.89
CA ALA A 225 10.93 17.29 -30.70
C ALA A 225 11.04 15.78 -30.92
N VAL A 226 10.08 15.18 -31.64
CA VAL A 226 10.15 13.77 -32.03
C VAL A 226 11.31 13.53 -33.01
N GLN A 227 11.51 14.42 -33.98
CA GLN A 227 12.64 14.33 -34.91
C GLN A 227 13.98 14.44 -34.19
N GLN A 228 14.13 15.41 -33.27
CA GLN A 228 15.33 15.56 -32.45
C GLN A 228 15.59 14.32 -31.60
N LEU A 229 14.56 13.75 -30.97
CA LEU A 229 14.68 12.50 -30.21
C LEU A 229 15.20 11.35 -31.08
N LEU A 230 14.69 11.23 -32.30
CA LEU A 230 15.10 10.16 -33.22
C LEU A 230 16.50 10.41 -33.81
N SER A 231 16.93 11.67 -33.98
CA SER A 231 18.22 12.01 -34.59
C SER A 231 19.42 11.77 -33.67
N VAL A 232 19.24 11.86 -32.35
CA VAL A 232 20.33 11.65 -31.38
C VAL A 232 20.71 10.17 -31.18
N ILE A 233 19.91 9.24 -31.69
CA ILE A 233 20.15 7.80 -31.53
C ILE A 233 21.26 7.38 -32.51
N ASP A 234 22.39 6.92 -31.97
CA ASP A 234 23.48 6.36 -32.76
C ASP A 234 23.06 5.05 -33.44
N ARG A 235 22.84 5.09 -34.75
CA ARG A 235 22.46 3.94 -35.58
C ARG A 235 23.66 3.15 -36.10
N GLY A 236 24.89 3.50 -35.71
CA GLY A 236 26.12 2.80 -36.08
C GLY A 236 26.25 1.42 -35.44
N ASN A 237 25.57 1.18 -34.32
CA ASN A 237 25.60 -0.08 -33.59
C ASN A 237 24.23 -0.79 -33.56
N PRO A 238 24.20 -2.12 -33.34
CA PRO A 238 22.95 -2.89 -33.33
C PRO A 238 21.92 -2.43 -32.28
N THR A 239 22.37 -1.99 -31.10
CA THR A 239 21.50 -1.50 -30.03
C THR A 239 20.76 -0.23 -30.45
N GLY A 240 21.47 0.74 -31.02
CA GLY A 240 20.83 1.99 -31.42
C GLY A 240 19.94 1.85 -32.65
N LYS A 241 20.22 0.93 -33.58
CA LYS A 241 19.25 0.56 -34.64
C LYS A 241 17.94 0.02 -34.06
N ARG A 242 18.03 -0.85 -33.04
CA ARG A 242 16.87 -1.40 -32.35
C ARG A 242 16.10 -0.30 -31.60
N ASP A 243 16.79 0.54 -30.83
CA ASP A 243 16.17 1.58 -30.03
C ASP A 243 15.49 2.65 -30.93
N TYR A 244 16.13 3.00 -32.05
CA TYR A 244 15.53 3.84 -33.10
C TYR A 244 14.25 3.22 -33.65
N ALA A 245 14.28 1.93 -34.01
CA ALA A 245 13.09 1.25 -34.54
C ALA A 245 11.94 1.20 -33.52
N ILE A 246 12.23 0.90 -32.25
CA ILE A 246 11.23 0.90 -31.16
C ILE A 246 10.58 2.28 -31.02
N LEU A 247 11.39 3.34 -30.95
CA LEU A 247 10.88 4.71 -30.80
C LEU A 247 10.14 5.19 -32.04
N LEU A 248 10.58 4.80 -33.24
CA LEU A 248 9.91 5.10 -34.49
C LEU A 248 8.52 4.45 -34.55
N LEU A 249 8.39 3.17 -34.19
CA LEU A 249 7.11 2.46 -34.14
C LEU A 249 6.15 3.10 -33.13
N ALA A 250 6.65 3.47 -31.94
CA ALA A 250 5.85 4.16 -30.94
C ALA A 250 5.37 5.54 -31.44
N ALA A 251 6.28 6.33 -32.03
CA ALA A 251 6.00 7.71 -32.42
C ALA A 251 5.14 7.83 -33.70
N ARG A 252 5.35 6.95 -34.69
CA ARG A 252 4.65 7.02 -35.99
C ARG A 252 3.36 6.20 -36.02
N LEU A 253 3.33 5.05 -35.36
CA LEU A 253 2.19 4.12 -35.41
C LEU A 253 1.36 4.12 -34.11
N GLY A 254 1.82 4.82 -33.06
CA GLY A 254 1.12 4.83 -31.78
C GLY A 254 1.07 3.47 -31.09
N MET A 255 1.96 2.54 -31.46
CA MET A 255 1.99 1.19 -30.90
C MET A 255 2.33 1.23 -29.41
N ARG A 256 1.67 0.39 -28.61
CA ARG A 256 2.02 0.30 -27.19
C ARG A 256 3.31 -0.50 -27.05
N VAL A 257 4.07 -0.20 -26.00
CA VAL A 257 5.33 -0.89 -25.70
C VAL A 257 5.18 -2.42 -25.61
N GLY A 258 4.03 -2.91 -25.13
CA GLY A 258 3.75 -4.35 -25.08
C GLY A 258 3.66 -4.97 -26.47
N ASP A 259 2.99 -4.28 -27.40
CA ASP A 259 2.78 -4.74 -28.78
C ASP A 259 4.10 -4.71 -29.55
N ILE A 260 4.88 -3.63 -29.43
CA ILE A 260 6.21 -3.52 -30.05
C ILE A 260 7.12 -4.67 -29.62
N LYS A 261 7.10 -5.01 -28.32
CA LYS A 261 7.90 -6.12 -27.78
C LYS A 261 7.43 -7.50 -28.24
N ALA A 262 6.17 -7.64 -28.63
CA ALA A 262 5.59 -8.90 -29.08
C ALA A 262 5.69 -9.09 -30.60
N LEU A 263 6.18 -8.09 -31.35
CA LEU A 263 6.38 -8.20 -32.79
C LEU A 263 7.39 -9.31 -33.12
N THR A 264 6.99 -10.16 -34.05
CA THR A 264 7.84 -11.19 -34.66
C THR A 264 7.88 -10.93 -36.15
N LEU A 265 9.03 -11.18 -36.79
CA LEU A 265 9.07 -11.28 -38.24
C LEU A 265 8.33 -12.56 -38.65
N SER A 266 7.50 -12.48 -39.68
CA SER A 266 6.97 -13.68 -40.32
C SER A 266 8.14 -14.54 -40.81
N ALA A 267 8.08 -15.84 -40.52
CA ALA A 267 9.03 -16.82 -41.02
C ALA A 267 8.94 -16.97 -42.54
#